data_AF-A0A1E7IQL4-F1
#
_entry.id   AF-A0A1E7IQL4-F1
#
_cell.length_a   1.000
_cell.length_b   1.000
_cell.length_c   1.000
_cell.angle_alpha   90.00
_cell.angle_beta   90.00
_cell.angle_gamma   90.00
#
_symmetry.space_group_name_H-M   'P 1'
#
loop_
_entity.id
_entity.type
_entity.pdbx_description
1 polymer ?
#
loop_
_entity_poly.entity_id
_entity_poly.type
_entity_poly.pdbx_seq_one_letter_code
_entity_poly.pdbx_strand_id
1 'polypeptide(L)'
;MPRLINPDYLAFPLRITADGAATSGRAAHVREQIEQVLFTEPGERVFRPEFGAGIRALIFEPNGSVLAGILHKRLIDSLSDALQGEVDPKSLEVKVHAEGEKLLVWIAYALATIGHSESYEIPLSGGS
;
A
#
# COMPACT_ATOMS: atom_id res chain seq x y z
N MET A 1 -29.57 -2.60 -14.20
CA MET A 1 -28.30 -2.99 -13.54
C MET A 1 -27.41 -1.76 -13.51
N PRO A 2 -26.87 -1.34 -12.35
CA PRO A 2 -25.96 -0.20 -12.33
C PRO A 2 -24.69 -0.61 -13.09
N ARG A 3 -24.31 0.19 -14.08
CA ARG A 3 -23.04 0.04 -14.80
C ARG A 3 -21.94 0.29 -13.79
N LEU A 4 -21.21 -0.76 -13.40
CA LEU A 4 -19.99 -0.61 -12.61
C LEU A 4 -19.04 0.28 -13.43
N ILE A 5 -18.81 1.49 -12.95
CA ILE A 5 -17.82 2.39 -13.55
C ILE A 5 -16.47 1.74 -13.27
N ASN A 6 -15.80 1.26 -14.31
CA ASN A 6 -14.43 0.78 -14.27
C ASN A 6 -13.59 1.76 -15.08
N PRO A 7 -13.22 2.92 -14.51
CA PRO A 7 -12.41 3.90 -15.22
C PRO A 7 -10.96 3.40 -15.30
N ASP A 8 -10.25 3.82 -16.34
CA ASP A 8 -8.81 3.64 -16.39
C ASP A 8 -8.15 4.65 -15.45
N TYR A 9 -7.26 4.17 -14.58
CA TYR A 9 -6.49 4.98 -13.63
C TYR A 9 -5.12 5.30 -14.20
N LEU A 10 -4.47 6.38 -13.77
CA LEU A 10 -3.05 6.57 -14.08
C LEU A 10 -2.22 5.51 -13.36
N ALA A 11 -1.32 4.86 -14.09
CA ALA A 11 -0.46 3.83 -13.54
C ALA A 11 0.60 4.42 -12.60
N PHE A 12 0.89 3.69 -11.52
CA PHE A 12 2.08 3.90 -10.70
C PHE A 12 3.12 2.78 -10.95
N PRO A 13 4.43 3.09 -10.94
CA PRO A 13 4.99 4.43 -11.13
C PRO A 13 4.54 5.03 -12.46
N LEU A 14 4.50 6.37 -12.52
CA LEU A 14 4.11 7.09 -13.74
C LEU A 14 5.04 6.71 -14.90
N ARG A 15 4.44 6.25 -15.99
CA ARG A 15 5.15 5.91 -17.23
C ARG A 15 4.50 6.61 -18.41
N ILE A 16 5.32 7.10 -19.34
CA ILE A 16 4.85 7.66 -20.61
C ILE A 16 5.14 6.63 -21.71
N THR A 17 4.12 6.27 -22.47
CA THR A 17 4.16 5.35 -23.61
C THR A 17 3.94 6.11 -24.92
N ALA A 18 3.99 5.42 -26.06
CA ALA A 18 3.68 6.02 -27.36
C ALA A 18 2.25 6.60 -27.43
N ASP A 19 1.32 6.07 -26.64
CA ASP A 19 -0.09 6.44 -26.63
C ASP A 19 -0.46 7.46 -25.54
N GLY A 20 0.53 7.92 -24.74
CA GLY A 20 0.33 8.87 -23.64
C GLY A 20 0.73 8.30 -22.28
N ALA A 21 0.09 8.76 -21.21
CA ALA A 21 0.36 8.23 -19.87
C ALA A 21 -0.18 6.79 -19.76
N ALA A 22 0.65 5.88 -19.24
CA ALA A 22 0.24 4.51 -18.97
C ALA A 22 -0.93 4.49 -17.97
N THR A 23 -1.88 3.59 -18.20
CA THR A 23 -3.04 3.40 -17.35
C THR A 23 -3.09 2.02 -16.72
N SER A 24 -3.81 1.92 -15.61
CA SER A 24 -4.02 0.70 -14.84
C SER A 24 -5.51 0.46 -14.63
N GLY A 25 -5.92 -0.80 -14.74
CA GLY A 25 -7.25 -1.22 -14.32
C GLY A 25 -7.38 -1.21 -12.79
N ARG A 26 -8.61 -1.26 -12.28
CA ARG A 26 -8.89 -1.08 -10.84
C ARG A 26 -8.07 -1.95 -9.88
N ALA A 27 -7.95 -3.26 -10.15
CA ALA A 27 -7.17 -4.15 -9.27
C ALA A 27 -5.67 -3.81 -9.26
N ALA A 28 -5.10 -3.41 -10.40
CA ALA A 28 -3.73 -2.92 -10.46
C ALA A 28 -3.59 -1.57 -9.73
N HIS A 29 -4.56 -0.67 -9.91
CA HIS A 29 -4.58 0.62 -9.22
C HIS A 29 -4.57 0.49 -7.69
N VAL A 30 -5.29 -0.48 -7.12
CA VAL A 30 -5.26 -0.75 -5.67
C VAL A 30 -3.88 -1.21 -5.20
N ARG A 31 -3.23 -2.13 -5.93
CA ARG A 31 -1.85 -2.56 -5.63
C ARG A 31 -0.88 -1.38 -5.67
N GLU A 32 -1.04 -0.53 -6.68
CA GLU A 32 -0.26 0.68 -6.90
C GLU A 32 -0.47 1.74 -5.80
N GLN A 33 -1.68 1.90 -5.27
CA GLN A 33 -1.94 2.77 -4.11
C GLN A 33 -1.24 2.24 -2.85
N ILE A 34 -1.23 0.92 -2.65
CA ILE A 34 -0.51 0.28 -1.54
C ILE A 34 0.99 0.52 -1.66
N GLU A 35 1.56 0.35 -2.85
CA GLU A 35 2.98 0.67 -3.10
C GLU A 35 3.29 2.13 -2.76
N GLN A 36 2.44 3.07 -3.16
CA GLN A 36 2.62 4.47 -2.79
C GLN A 36 2.68 4.67 -1.27
N VAL A 37 1.82 4.00 -0.49
CA VAL A 37 1.86 4.09 0.98
C VAL A 37 3.16 3.51 1.54
N LEU A 38 3.59 2.34 1.04
CA LEU A 38 4.78 1.65 1.55
C LEU A 38 6.08 2.39 1.23
N PHE A 39 6.14 3.07 0.09
CA PHE A 39 7.33 3.77 -0.40
C PHE A 39 7.35 5.27 -0.09
N THR A 40 6.38 5.78 0.66
CA THR A 40 6.34 7.20 1.09
C THR A 40 6.59 7.31 2.59
N GLU A 41 7.44 8.26 2.99
CA GLU A 41 7.64 8.59 4.39
C GLU A 41 6.58 9.60 4.90
N PRO A 42 6.11 9.49 6.16
CA PRO A 42 5.24 10.48 6.75
C PRO A 42 5.85 11.89 6.67
N GLY A 43 5.03 12.87 6.27
CA GLY A 43 5.45 14.25 6.05
C GLY A 43 6.02 14.55 4.66
N GLU A 44 6.30 13.54 3.83
CA GLU A 44 6.79 13.75 2.45
C GLU A 44 5.73 14.43 1.56
N ARG A 45 4.45 14.10 1.76
CA ARG A 45 3.34 14.74 1.07
C ARG A 45 2.84 15.97 1.83
N VAL A 46 3.20 17.16 1.35
CA VAL A 46 2.89 18.47 1.99
C VAL A 46 1.41 18.62 2.38
N PHE A 47 0.48 18.22 1.50
CA PHE A 47 -0.96 18.35 1.75
C PHE A 47 -1.60 17.11 2.37
N ARG A 48 -0.82 16.07 2.66
CA ARG A 48 -1.23 14.84 3.36
C ARG A 48 -0.07 14.34 4.25
N PRO A 49 0.28 15.06 5.33
CA PRO A 49 1.43 14.71 6.16
C PRO A 49 1.31 13.33 6.82
N GLU A 50 0.08 12.85 7.06
CA GLU A 50 -0.18 11.53 7.63
C GLU A 50 -0.07 10.39 6.60
N PHE A 51 0.07 10.69 5.31
CA PHE A 51 0.21 9.67 4.27
C PHE A 51 1.61 9.07 4.29
N GLY A 52 1.69 7.74 4.20
CA GLY A 52 2.93 6.99 4.25
C GLY A 52 3.08 6.25 5.56
N ALA A 53 3.85 5.17 5.55
CA ALA A 53 3.92 4.27 6.70
C ALA A 53 5.22 4.42 7.52
N GLY A 54 6.30 4.92 6.90
CA GLY A 54 7.61 5.06 7.55
C GLY A 54 8.20 3.74 8.06
N ILE A 55 7.79 2.65 7.43
CA ILE A 55 8.07 1.28 7.89
C ILE A 55 9.50 0.85 7.62
N ARG A 56 10.26 1.59 6.82
CA ARG A 56 11.70 1.35 6.61
C ARG A 56 12.50 1.43 7.91
N ALA A 57 12.03 2.22 8.88
CA ALA A 57 12.61 2.25 10.23
C ALA A 57 12.57 0.86 10.92
N LEU A 58 11.67 -0.04 10.50
CA LEU A 58 11.55 -1.38 11.09
C LEU A 58 12.67 -2.35 10.69
N ILE A 59 13.46 -2.07 9.65
CA ILE A 59 14.51 -2.99 9.15
C ILE A 59 15.51 -3.35 10.26
N PHE A 60 15.79 -2.40 11.15
CA PHE A 60 16.78 -2.55 12.21
C PHE A 60 16.16 -2.61 13.62
N GLU A 61 14.83 -2.57 13.71
CA GLU A 61 14.13 -2.61 14.99
C GLU A 61 14.02 -4.05 15.51
N PRO A 62 14.26 -4.28 16.82
CA PRO A 62 13.98 -5.57 17.42
C PRO A 62 12.50 -5.96 17.27
N ASN A 63 12.26 -7.22 16.89
CA ASN A 63 10.90 -7.76 16.83
C ASN A 63 10.18 -7.57 18.17
N GLY A 64 8.97 -7.01 18.14
CA GLY A 64 8.16 -6.77 19.34
C GLY A 64 8.50 -5.50 20.12
N SER A 65 9.33 -4.60 19.58
CA SER A 65 9.56 -3.29 20.19
C SER A 65 8.27 -2.45 20.21
N VAL A 66 8.18 -1.50 21.14
CA VAL A 66 7.06 -0.55 21.19
C VAL A 66 6.98 0.26 19.89
N LEU A 67 8.14 0.63 19.33
CA LEU A 67 8.21 1.33 18.05
C LEU A 67 7.67 0.46 16.91
N ALA A 68 7.97 -0.84 16.90
CA ALA A 68 7.44 -1.78 15.92
C ALA A 68 5.90 -1.81 15.93
N GLY A 69 5.30 -1.86 17.11
CA GLY A 69 3.84 -1.80 17.26
C GLY A 69 3.23 -0.47 16.77
N ILE A 70 3.90 0.66 17.04
CA ILE A 70 3.44 1.99 16.59
C ILE A 70 3.49 2.10 15.07
N LEU A 71 4.58 1.69 14.44
CA LEU A 71 4.75 1.76 12.99
C LEU A 71 3.84 0.78 12.26
N HIS A 72 3.61 -0.43 12.82
CA HIS A 72 2.64 -1.37 12.27
C HIS A 72 1.22 -0.80 12.31
N LYS A 73 0.83 -0.17 13.42
CA LYS A 73 -0.46 0.52 13.51
C LYS A 73 -0.57 1.65 12.48
N ARG A 74 0.46 2.49 12.35
CA ARG A 74 0.49 3.58 11.35
C ARG A 74 0.35 3.05 9.93
N LEU A 75 1.00 1.93 9.60
CA LEU A 75 0.86 1.28 8.30
C LEU A 75 -0.60 0.90 8.02
N ILE A 76 -1.27 0.26 8.99
CA ILE A 76 -2.68 -0.13 8.86
C ILE A 76 -3.58 1.12 8.69
N ASP A 77 -3.33 2.17 9.48
CA ASP A 77 -4.11 3.41 9.43
C ASP A 77 -3.93 4.11 8.06
N SER A 78 -2.68 4.25 7.58
CA SER A 78 -2.40 4.87 6.28
C SER A 78 -2.94 4.08 5.10
N LEU A 79 -2.90 2.74 5.15
CA LEU A 79 -3.50 1.89 4.12
C LEU A 79 -5.03 1.98 4.15
N SER A 80 -5.64 2.02 5.34
CA SER A 80 -7.09 2.13 5.48
C SER A 80 -7.63 3.45 4.93
N ASP A 81 -6.92 4.57 5.17
CA ASP A 81 -7.26 5.87 4.59
C ASP A 81 -7.07 5.88 3.06
N ALA A 82 -5.92 5.40 2.57
CA ALA A 82 -5.60 5.41 1.15
C ALA A 82 -6.56 4.54 0.31
N LEU A 83 -7.04 3.43 0.87
CA LEU A 83 -7.89 2.44 0.19
C LEU A 83 -9.39 2.62 0.45
N GLN A 84 -9.79 3.72 1.10
CA GLN A 84 -11.18 3.97 1.46
C GLN A 84 -12.09 3.92 0.22
N GLY A 85 -13.06 3.00 0.23
CA GLY A 85 -14.02 2.82 -0.86
C GLY A 85 -13.54 1.90 -1.99
N GLU A 86 -12.26 1.52 -2.02
CA GLU A 86 -11.70 0.56 -2.98
C GLU A 86 -11.66 -0.86 -2.40
N VAL A 87 -11.37 -0.99 -1.11
CA VAL A 87 -11.23 -2.25 -0.37
C VAL A 87 -12.27 -2.34 0.75
N ASP A 88 -12.75 -3.55 1.06
CA ASP A 88 -13.50 -3.81 2.30
C ASP A 88 -12.56 -3.66 3.51
N PRO A 89 -12.76 -2.65 4.39
CA PRO A 89 -11.87 -2.42 5.53
C PRO A 89 -11.74 -3.61 6.48
N LYS A 90 -12.76 -4.48 6.56
CA LYS A 90 -12.75 -5.66 7.43
C LYS A 90 -11.87 -6.79 6.89
N SER A 91 -11.51 -6.73 5.61
CA SER A 91 -10.71 -7.74 4.93
C SER A 91 -9.22 -7.40 4.88
N LEU A 92 -8.83 -6.17 5.24
CA LEU A 92 -7.45 -5.71 5.15
C LEU A 92 -6.61 -6.35 6.26
N GLU A 93 -5.73 -7.27 5.87
CA GLU A 93 -4.73 -7.89 6.74
C GLU A 93 -3.32 -7.48 6.29
N VAL A 94 -2.47 -7.15 7.27
CA VAL A 94 -1.09 -6.72 7.03
C VAL A 94 -0.16 -7.42 8.00
N LYS A 95 0.85 -8.11 7.48
CA LYS A 95 1.92 -8.76 8.25
C LYS A 95 3.26 -8.23 7.79
N VAL A 96 4.12 -7.92 8.74
CA VAL A 96 5.48 -7.40 8.48
C VAL A 96 6.47 -8.34 9.14
N HIS A 97 7.43 -8.83 8.36
CA HIS A 97 8.49 -9.72 8.83
C HIS A 97 9.84 -9.16 8.42
N ALA A 98 10.75 -9.00 9.36
CA ALA A 98 12.13 -8.65 9.06
C ALA A 98 12.95 -9.90 8.72
N GLU A 99 13.68 -9.86 7.60
CA GLU A 99 14.59 -10.90 7.15
C GLU A 99 15.92 -10.26 6.73
N GLY A 100 16.90 -10.28 7.63
CA GLY A 100 18.19 -9.61 7.43
C GLY A 100 18.01 -8.09 7.28
N GLU A 101 18.38 -7.54 6.13
CA GLU A 101 18.28 -6.11 5.80
C GLU A 101 17.02 -5.78 4.97
N LYS A 102 16.03 -6.67 4.99
CA LYS A 102 14.77 -6.54 4.26
C LYS A 102 13.57 -6.65 5.20
N LEU A 103 12.48 -5.98 4.82
CA LEU A 103 11.15 -6.24 5.36
C LEU A 103 10.32 -6.92 4.27
N LEU A 104 9.67 -8.03 4.63
CA LEU A 104 8.62 -8.64 3.84
C LEU A 104 7.28 -8.15 4.38
N VAL A 105 6.55 -7.40 3.54
CA VAL A 105 5.22 -6.90 3.87
C VAL A 105 4.21 -7.72 3.09
N TRP A 106 3.51 -8.61 3.80
CA TRP A 106 2.40 -9.37 3.25
C TRP A 106 1.09 -8.63 3.48
N ILE A 107 0.32 -8.44 2.43
CA ILE A 107 -0.95 -7.71 2.46
C ILE A 107 -2.02 -8.57 1.79
N ALA A 108 -3.18 -8.67 2.43
CA ALA A 108 -4.37 -9.28 1.86
C ALA A 108 -5.58 -8.37 2.02
N TYR A 109 -6.47 -8.39 1.03
CA TYR A 109 -7.72 -7.63 1.04
C TYR A 109 -8.74 -8.21 0.07
N ALA A 110 -10.00 -7.80 0.21
CA ALA A 110 -11.06 -7.98 -0.78
C ALA A 110 -11.46 -6.63 -1.37
N LEU A 111 -11.63 -6.57 -2.69
CA LEU A 111 -12.14 -5.37 -3.36
C LEU A 111 -13.60 -5.12 -2.95
N ALA A 112 -13.97 -3.86 -2.75
CA ALA A 112 -15.33 -3.51 -2.33
C ALA A 112 -16.38 -3.83 -3.40
N THR A 113 -16.01 -3.73 -4.68
CA THR A 113 -16.97 -3.84 -5.80
C THR A 113 -17.32 -5.27 -6.19
N ILE A 114 -16.54 -6.27 -5.79
CA ILE A 114 -16.71 -7.68 -6.16
C ILE A 114 -15.90 -8.43 -5.11
N GLY A 115 -16.43 -9.48 -4.46
CA GLY A 115 -15.72 -10.26 -3.41
C GLY A 115 -14.46 -11.03 -3.88
N HIS A 116 -13.74 -10.48 -4.86
CA HIS A 116 -12.42 -10.84 -5.31
C HIS A 116 -11.40 -10.46 -4.24
N SER A 117 -10.79 -11.48 -3.66
CA SER A 117 -9.69 -11.34 -2.72
C SER A 117 -8.34 -11.37 -3.44
N GLU A 118 -7.43 -10.53 -2.99
CA GLU A 118 -6.03 -10.54 -3.43
C GLU A 118 -5.13 -10.61 -2.21
N SER A 119 -3.99 -11.27 -2.37
CA SER A 119 -2.88 -11.17 -1.45
C SER A 119 -1.57 -11.14 -2.21
N TYR A 120 -0.57 -10.48 -1.64
CA TYR A 120 0.77 -10.44 -2.19
C TYR A 120 1.77 -10.01 -1.13
N GLU A 121 3.04 -10.21 -1.45
CA GLU A 121 4.18 -9.85 -0.60
C GLU A 121 5.05 -8.82 -1.32
N ILE A 122 5.39 -7.74 -0.62
CA ILE A 122 6.31 -6.71 -1.11
C ILE A 122 7.58 -6.75 -0.27
N PRO A 123 8.75 -7.02 -0.88
CA PRO A 123 10.03 -6.85 -0.23
C PRO A 123 10.42 -5.36 -0.22
N LEU A 124 10.77 -4.84 0.95
CA LEU A 124 11.31 -3.50 1.15
C LEU A 124 12.76 -3.62 1.62
N SER A 125 13.67 -2.95 0.92
CA SER A 125 15.09 -2.87 1.30
C SER A 125 15.43 -1.49 1.86
N GLY A 126 16.41 -1.43 2.76
CA GLY A 126 16.81 -0.18 3.44
C GLY A 126 17.55 0.82 2.57
N GLY A 127 17.97 0.43 1.36
CA GLY A 127 18.63 1.29 0.40
C GLY A 127 17.81 1.44 -0.88
N SER A 128 17.02 2.51 -0.99
CA SER A 128 16.54 3.10 -2.26
C SER A 128 16.06 4.51 -2.00
#